data_AF-A0A227NYB7-F1
#
_entry.id   AF-A0A227NYB7-F1
#
_cell.length_a   1.000
_cell.length_b   1.000
_cell.length_c   1.000
_cell.angle_alpha   90.00
_cell.angle_beta   90.00
_cell.angle_gamma   90.00
#
_symmetry.space_group_name_H-M   'P 1'
#
loop_
_entity.id
_entity.type
_entity.pdbx_description
1 polymer ?
#
loop_
_entity_poly.entity_id
_entity_poly.type
_entity_poly.pdbx_seq_one_letter_code
_entity_poly.pdbx_strand_id
1 'polypeptide(L)'
;MNIEEIIDLQMLAFNTRDLKSMMSLYTEPIKIYSFPENTLAINGYKECEEMFRNLFEQSPDLNAGIIKTIFFDNKAIVHEYVSGRNGSPEKKEQVVIFEIKDQKISRMDLIKT
;
A
#
# COMPACT_ATOMS: atom_id res chain seq x y z
N MET A 1 -5.71 -12.92 11.17
CA MET A 1 -6.11 -11.60 10.70
C MET A 1 -7.09 -11.76 9.57
N ASN A 2 -8.25 -11.12 9.66
CA ASN A 2 -9.16 -10.98 8.54
C ASN A 2 -8.65 -9.88 7.58
N ILE A 3 -9.33 -9.68 6.46
CA ILE A 3 -8.91 -8.68 5.45
C ILE A 3 -9.00 -7.24 5.96
N GLU A 4 -9.99 -6.92 6.81
CA GLU A 4 -10.15 -5.59 7.41
C GLU A 4 -8.95 -5.26 8.32
N GLU A 5 -8.58 -6.19 9.21
CA GLU A 5 -7.44 -6.06 10.12
C GLU A 5 -6.12 -5.87 9.35
N ILE A 6 -5.94 -6.56 8.21
CA ILE A 6 -4.75 -6.39 7.37
C ILE A 6 -4.67 -4.97 6.79
N ILE A 7 -5.80 -4.42 6.33
CA ILE A 7 -5.84 -3.06 5.77
C ILE A 7 -5.62 -2.01 6.86
N ASP A 8 -6.21 -2.19 8.05
CA ASP A 8 -6.00 -1.28 9.18
C ASP A 8 -4.53 -1.28 9.63
N LEU A 9 -3.90 -2.45 9.71
CA LEU A 9 -2.48 -2.57 10.06
C LEU A 9 -1.58 -1.98 8.97
N GLN A 10 -1.93 -2.16 7.69
CA GLN A 10 -1.18 -1.60 6.57
C GLN A 10 -1.23 -0.06 6.61
N MET A 11 -2.41 0.52 6.85
CA MET A 11 -2.62 1.96 6.98
C MET A 11 -1.90 2.52 8.21
N LEU A 12 -1.96 1.81 9.35
CA LEU A 12 -1.22 2.18 10.56
C LEU A 12 0.29 2.20 10.29
N ALA A 13 0.85 1.12 9.72
CA ALA A 13 2.27 1.03 9.41
C ALA A 13 2.72 2.09 8.40
N PHE A 14 1.86 2.44 7.43
CA PHE A 14 2.12 3.54 6.49
C PHE A 14 2.24 4.88 7.21
N ASN A 15 1.25 5.20 8.05
CA ASN A 15 1.17 6.48 8.75
C ASN A 15 2.22 6.64 9.84
N THR A 16 2.68 5.54 10.45
CA THR A 16 3.77 5.55 11.42
C THR A 16 5.15 5.35 10.79
N ARG A 17 5.22 5.15 9.47
CA ARG A 17 6.47 4.84 8.73
C ARG A 17 7.20 3.62 9.29
N ASP A 18 6.47 2.65 9.84
CA ASP A 18 7.04 1.43 10.40
C ASP A 18 7.27 0.39 9.29
N LEU A 19 8.48 0.39 8.74
CA LEU A 19 8.88 -0.54 7.68
C LEU A 19 8.76 -2.01 8.09
N LYS A 20 9.05 -2.35 9.35
CA LYS A 20 9.02 -3.73 9.82
C LYS A 20 7.58 -4.23 9.85
N SER A 21 6.68 -3.45 10.44
CA SER A 21 5.25 -3.76 10.49
C SER A 21 4.66 -3.78 9.08
N MET A 22 5.00 -2.81 8.22
CA MET A 22 4.59 -2.75 6.83
C MET A 22 4.95 -4.05 6.10
N MET A 23 6.23 -4.41 6.07
CA MET A 23 6.71 -5.55 5.29
C MET A 23 6.22 -6.90 5.82
N SER A 24 5.88 -7.01 7.12
CA SER A 24 5.30 -8.24 7.69
C SER A 24 3.97 -8.65 7.06
N LEU A 25 3.25 -7.69 6.46
CA LEU A 25 1.94 -7.88 5.85
C LEU A 25 2.02 -8.40 4.40
N TYR A 26 3.20 -8.40 3.77
CA TYR A 26 3.35 -8.78 2.37
C TYR A 26 3.89 -10.21 2.22
N THR A 27 3.49 -10.89 1.14
CA THR A 27 4.03 -12.21 0.77
C THR A 27 5.41 -12.09 0.15
N GLU A 28 6.12 -13.21 0.13
CA GLU A 28 7.30 -13.41 -0.69
C GLU A 28 6.98 -14.47 -1.76
N PRO A 29 6.83 -14.11 -3.05
CA PRO A 29 6.94 -12.76 -3.62
C PRO A 29 5.63 -11.95 -3.52
N ILE A 30 5.75 -10.62 -3.48
CA ILE A 30 4.70 -9.62 -3.71
C ILE A 30 4.86 -9.07 -5.13
N LYS A 31 3.75 -8.73 -5.79
CA LYS A 31 3.75 -7.98 -7.05
C LYS A 31 2.97 -6.68 -6.93
N ILE A 32 3.55 -5.58 -7.43
CA ILE A 32 2.88 -4.28 -7.48
C ILE A 32 2.76 -3.84 -8.92
N TYR A 33 1.55 -3.45 -9.32
CA TYR A 33 1.22 -3.04 -10.66
C TYR A 33 0.69 -1.61 -10.70
N SER A 34 0.93 -0.93 -11.82
CA SER A 34 0.22 0.30 -12.20
C SER A 34 -1.00 -0.06 -13.05
N PHE A 35 -2.13 0.58 -12.77
CA PHE A 35 -3.39 0.44 -13.53
C PHE A 35 -3.64 1.69 -14.40
N PRO A 36 -4.27 1.56 -15.60
CA PRO A 36 -4.85 0.36 -16.21
C PRO A 36 -3.90 -0.51 -17.03
N GLU A 37 -2.68 -0.05 -17.30
CA GLU A 37 -1.75 -0.69 -18.24
C GLU A 37 -1.24 -2.06 -17.73
N ASN A 38 -1.50 -2.39 -16.46
CA ASN A 38 -1.05 -3.60 -15.77
C ASN A 38 0.47 -3.76 -15.88
N THR A 39 1.20 -2.64 -15.83
CA THR A 39 2.65 -2.60 -15.88
C THR A 39 3.19 -3.02 -14.52
N LEU A 40 4.04 -4.05 -14.51
CA LEU A 40 4.69 -4.55 -13.29
C LEU A 40 5.74 -3.53 -12.83
N ALA A 41 5.47 -2.89 -11.70
CA ALA A 41 6.34 -1.87 -11.12
C ALA A 41 7.32 -2.47 -10.11
N ILE A 42 6.89 -3.48 -9.35
CA ILE A 42 7.68 -4.17 -8.32
C ILE A 42 7.41 -5.67 -8.42
N ASN A 43 8.47 -6.48 -8.42
CA ASN A 43 8.41 -7.93 -8.57
C ASN A 43 9.25 -8.64 -7.50
N GLY A 44 8.86 -8.49 -6.24
CA GLY A 44 9.48 -9.22 -5.14
C GLY A 44 9.48 -8.45 -3.84
N TYR A 45 9.75 -9.19 -2.76
CA TYR A 45 9.73 -8.65 -1.40
C TYR A 45 10.81 -7.60 -1.17
N LYS A 46 12.04 -7.82 -1.67
CA LYS A 46 13.16 -6.87 -1.52
C LYS A 46 12.90 -5.53 -2.22
N GLU A 47 12.45 -5.58 -3.46
CA GLU A 47 12.10 -4.36 -4.22
C GLU A 47 10.95 -3.59 -3.53
N CYS A 48 9.97 -4.30 -2.98
CA CYS A 48 8.88 -3.70 -2.19
C CYS A 48 9.40 -3.05 -0.90
N GLU A 49 10.29 -3.72 -0.18
CA GLU A 49 10.94 -3.19 1.03
C GLU A 49 11.75 -1.93 0.72
N GLU A 50 12.56 -1.94 -0.34
CA GLU A 50 13.34 -0.78 -0.79
C GLU A 50 12.44 0.39 -1.19
N MET A 51 11.33 0.11 -1.89
CA MET A 51 10.34 1.13 -2.25
C MET A 51 9.77 1.82 -1.01
N PHE A 52 9.30 1.06 -0.02
CA PHE A 52 8.73 1.64 1.21
C PHE A 52 9.78 2.33 2.08
N ARG A 53 10.99 1.75 2.19
CA ARG A 53 12.12 2.38 2.90
C ARG A 53 12.42 3.76 2.34
N ASN A 54 12.61 3.86 1.02
CA ASN A 54 12.89 5.13 0.35
C ASN A 54 11.74 6.12 0.52
N LEU A 55 10.49 5.67 0.40
CA LEU A 55 9.32 6.51 0.60
C LEU A 55 9.28 7.10 2.02
N PHE A 56 9.50 6.26 3.04
CA PHE A 56 9.45 6.68 4.44
C PHE A 56 10.59 7.63 4.82
N GLU A 57 11.80 7.38 4.33
CA GLU A 57 12.95 8.26 4.55
C GLU A 57 12.77 9.64 3.90
N GLN A 58 12.15 9.70 2.72
CA GLN A 58 11.94 10.95 1.97
C GLN A 58 10.68 11.72 2.39
N SER A 59 9.82 11.15 3.24
CA SER A 59 8.49 11.69 3.54
C SER A 59 8.22 11.76 5.05
N PRO A 60 8.89 12.66 5.80
CA PRO A 60 8.72 12.76 7.25
C PRO A 60 7.28 13.11 7.67
N ASP A 61 6.55 13.84 6.81
CA ASP A 61 5.16 14.25 7.03
C ASP A 61 4.15 13.34 6.30
N LEU A 62 4.58 12.15 5.85
CA LEU A 62 3.72 11.21 5.14
C LEU A 62 2.48 10.86 5.97
N ASN A 63 1.32 10.95 5.34
CA ASN A 63 0.06 10.52 5.94
C ASN A 63 -0.90 10.07 4.85
N ALA A 64 -1.75 9.11 5.18
CA ALA A 64 -2.83 8.63 4.37
C ALA A 64 -4.11 8.47 5.19
N GLY A 65 -5.25 8.61 4.52
CA GLY A 65 -6.55 8.39 5.13
C GLY A 65 -7.51 7.71 4.16
N ILE A 66 -8.23 6.73 4.67
CA ILE A 66 -9.24 5.96 3.93
C ILE A 66 -10.51 6.81 3.79
N ILE A 67 -10.99 6.93 2.56
CA ILE A 67 -12.28 7.54 2.22
C ILE A 67 -13.35 6.45 2.21
N LYS A 68 -13.06 5.33 1.53
CA LYS A 68 -13.97 4.19 1.42
C LYS A 68 -13.18 2.92 1.18
N THR A 69 -13.66 1.82 1.75
CA THR A 69 -13.19 0.48 1.42
C THR A 69 -14.33 -0.36 0.88
N ILE A 70 -14.06 -1.16 -0.14
CA ILE A 70 -14.94 -2.22 -0.61
C ILE A 70 -14.19 -3.54 -0.46
N PHE A 71 -14.77 -4.48 0.27
CA PHE A 71 -14.26 -5.85 0.36
C PHE A 71 -15.03 -6.74 -0.62
N PHE A 72 -14.30 -7.52 -1.41
CA PHE A 72 -14.88 -8.45 -2.37
C PHE A 72 -13.99 -9.69 -2.48
N ASP A 73 -14.50 -10.83 -2.00
CA ASP A 73 -13.75 -12.09 -1.90
C ASP A 73 -12.43 -11.89 -1.15
N ASN A 74 -11.28 -12.18 -1.78
CA ASN A 74 -9.97 -12.01 -1.19
C ASN A 74 -9.35 -10.62 -1.46
N LYS A 75 -10.16 -9.63 -1.87
CA LYS A 75 -9.67 -8.31 -2.27
C LYS A 75 -10.25 -7.18 -1.44
N ALA A 76 -9.42 -6.18 -1.18
CA ALA A 76 -9.82 -4.90 -0.63
C ALA A 76 -9.52 -3.80 -1.64
N ILE A 77 -10.54 -3.04 -2.01
CA ILE A 77 -10.43 -1.87 -2.88
C ILE A 77 -10.52 -0.65 -1.97
N VAL A 78 -9.38 0.00 -1.75
CA VAL A 78 -9.21 1.10 -0.82
C VAL A 78 -9.13 2.40 -1.61
N HIS A 79 -10.12 3.26 -1.43
CA HIS A 79 -10.12 4.63 -1.92
C HIS A 79 -9.58 5.52 -0.81
N GLU A 80 -8.47 6.19 -1.07
CA GLU A 80 -7.72 6.93 -0.06
C GLU A 80 -7.15 8.23 -0.61
N TYR A 81 -6.64 9.05 0.30
CA TYR A 81 -5.74 10.13 -0.02
C TYR A 81 -4.37 9.89 0.62
N VAL A 82 -3.33 10.49 0.02
CA VAL A 82 -1.97 10.55 0.57
C VAL A 82 -1.47 11.99 0.53
N SER A 83 -0.85 12.46 1.62
CA SER A 83 -0.22 13.77 1.74
C SER A 83 1.21 13.65 2.29
N GLY A 84 2.03 14.69 2.11
CA GLY A 84 3.40 14.74 2.64
C GLY A 84 4.40 13.84 1.88
N ARG A 85 3.97 13.22 0.78
CA ARG A 85 4.79 12.33 -0.04
C ARG A 85 5.94 13.12 -0.68
N ASN A 86 7.17 12.68 -0.43
CA ASN A 86 8.41 13.30 -0.90
C ASN A 86 8.49 14.81 -0.59
N GLY A 87 7.96 15.21 0.58
CA GLY A 87 7.90 16.62 1.00
C GLY A 87 6.88 17.48 0.26
N SER A 88 6.04 16.89 -0.60
CA SER A 88 4.99 17.64 -1.30
C SER A 88 3.84 18.01 -0.34
N PRO A 89 3.36 19.27 -0.34
CA PRO A 89 2.18 19.68 0.40
C PRO A 89 0.87 19.19 -0.26
N GLU A 90 0.95 18.65 -1.48
CA GLU A 90 -0.24 18.18 -2.21
C GLU A 90 -0.84 16.94 -1.56
N LYS A 91 -2.17 16.96 -1.43
CA LYS A 91 -2.98 15.81 -1.08
C LYS A 91 -3.43 15.13 -2.37
N LYS A 92 -2.95 13.90 -2.61
CA LYS A 92 -3.26 13.11 -3.80
C LYS A 92 -4.30 12.05 -3.47
N GLU A 93 -5.35 11.99 -4.26
CA GLU A 93 -6.35 10.93 -4.20
C GLU A 93 -5.89 9.74 -5.05
N GLN A 94 -6.10 8.52 -4.54
CA GLN A 94 -5.77 7.29 -5.26
C GLN A 94 -6.68 6.14 -4.85
N VAL A 95 -6.71 5.10 -5.66
CA VAL A 95 -7.33 3.82 -5.31
C VAL A 95 -6.26 2.73 -5.32
N VAL A 96 -6.25 1.91 -4.28
CA VAL A 96 -5.35 0.76 -4.14
C VAL A 96 -6.19 -0.51 -4.07
N ILE A 97 -5.85 -1.50 -4.90
CA ILE A 97 -6.47 -2.82 -4.81
C ILE A 97 -5.46 -3.77 -4.19
N PHE A 98 -5.79 -4.32 -3.03
CA PHE A 98 -5.00 -5.35 -2.37
C PHE A 98 -5.63 -6.72 -2.63
N GLU A 99 -4.82 -7.69 -3.03
CA GLU A 99 -5.20 -9.10 -3.02
C GLU A 99 -4.54 -9.79 -1.83
N ILE A 100 -5.34 -10.50 -1.05
CA ILE A 100 -4.89 -11.23 0.14
C ILE A 100 -4.83 -12.73 -0.14
N LYS A 101 -3.71 -13.33 0.27
CA LYS A 101 -3.50 -14.78 0.27
C LYS A 101 -2.81 -15.18 1.57
N ASP A 102 -3.33 -16.21 2.23
CA ASP A 102 -2.75 -16.73 3.48
C ASP A 102 -2.49 -15.62 4.54
N GLN A 103 -3.46 -14.70 4.67
CA GLN A 103 -3.43 -13.53 5.58
C GLN A 103 -2.34 -12.50 5.27
N LYS A 104 -1.82 -12.47 4.04
CA LYS A 104 -0.83 -11.50 3.57
C LYS A 104 -1.21 -10.90 2.23
N ILE A 105 -0.77 -9.69 1.97
CA ILE A 105 -0.92 -8.99 0.70
C ILE A 105 0.01 -9.65 -0.33
N SER A 106 -0.58 -10.26 -1.36
CA SER A 106 0.16 -10.92 -2.45
C SER A 106 0.22 -10.12 -3.74
N ARG A 107 -0.70 -9.17 -3.91
CA ARG A 107 -0.71 -8.24 -5.04
C ARG A 107 -1.24 -6.89 -4.60
N MET A 108 -0.67 -5.83 -5.14
CA MET A 108 -1.16 -4.46 -5.01
C MET A 108 -1.27 -3.80 -6.38
N ASP A 109 -2.42 -3.26 -6.73
CA ASP A 109 -2.61 -2.46 -7.93
C ASP A 109 -2.84 -0.99 -7.53
N LEU A 110 -2.07 -0.08 -8.12
CA LEU A 110 -2.16 1.35 -7.87
C LEU A 110 -2.89 2.04 -9.02
N ILE A 111 -3.99 2.72 -8.68
CA ILE A 111 -4.76 3.59 -9.58
C ILE A 111 -4.53 5.03 -9.12
N LYS A 112 -3.90 5.83 -9.96
CA LYS A 112 -3.57 7.23 -9.68
C LYS A 112 -4.27 8.14 -10.68
N THR A 113 -4.72 9.31 -10.22
CA THR A 113 -5.07 10.46 -11.08
C THR A 113 -3.83 11.20 -11.56
#